data_AF-A0A2V6P8A0-F1
#
_entry.id   AF-A0A2V6P8A0-F1
#
_cell.length_a   1.000
_cell.length_b   1.000
_cell.length_c   1.000
_cell.angle_alpha   90.00
_cell.angle_beta   90.00
_cell.angle_gamma   90.00
#
_symmetry.space_group_name_H-M   'P 1'
#
loop_
_entity.id
_entity.type
_entity.pdbx_description
1 polymer ?
#
loop_
_entity_poly.entity_id
_entity_poly.type
_entity_poly.pdbx_seq_one_letter_code
_entity_poly.pdbx_strand_id
1 'polypeptide(L)'
;QPAGPRRGEDTAPCRFSEVHGPNACAKRKGDSDEQRPATLGRRYKTMKTIAMVLGSLIAFSASAADSSPVRTVRSSSSQFVVRGPTLSQVGTNSPSSESALIELDPNILAISCERVKQALLRELTLLDLWRGRIYIEINAALSTNQAPLIVAKPYLDGWQYQMELPRWIETPKLLRGLVQVLLLEIANRNAGLRSAEVPLWLSEGMSRHLIRSSEVDLILSQPQWNFNRVNISWQARQGIRRDPLKEARDRLQSHSALTFAKLGDALPDPVPEETWKTFQACAQLFVSQLLLLPAGRATLVEMLYELPFYLNWQSAFLNAFRAQFPRLLEVEKWWAVVLVHFTGQDPTQAWSVPVALQKLDEILHPPVLVSRERKDMPQRAKLSVQQIISDWHYLRQRITLKGVTSQLLVARFKTPPELLSLADDYRVTIENYLNKRDQVGVSRSLPGLPPMRADLLVRDAVKRLNELDENRASLRATNAPPVNTLATPAR
;
A
#
# COMPACT_ATOMS: atom_id res chain seq x y z
N GLN A 1 -3.46 -21.51 50.33
CA GLN A 1 -4.23 -20.99 51.49
C GLN A 1 -3.24 -20.83 52.64
N PRO A 2 -3.42 -19.90 53.59
CA PRO A 2 -4.24 -18.67 53.62
C PRO A 2 -3.34 -17.40 53.57
N ALA A 3 -3.73 -16.22 54.06
CA ALA A 3 -4.70 -15.27 53.47
C ALA A 3 -4.61 -13.85 54.12
N GLY A 4 -4.83 -12.78 53.34
CA GLY A 4 -5.14 -11.39 53.81
C GLY A 4 -3.95 -10.56 54.35
N PRO A 5 -3.89 -9.22 54.07
CA PRO A 5 -4.63 -8.26 54.91
C PRO A 5 -5.08 -6.88 54.31
N ARG A 6 -6.26 -6.40 54.76
CA ARG A 6 -6.69 -5.02 55.20
C ARG A 6 -6.47 -3.71 54.38
N ARG A 7 -7.43 -2.77 54.59
CA ARG A 7 -7.54 -1.30 54.25
C ARG A 7 -7.81 -0.95 52.78
N GLY A 8 -8.48 0.17 52.42
CA GLY A 8 -9.24 1.24 53.13
C GLY A 8 -10.54 1.58 52.33
N GLU A 9 -11.50 2.42 52.75
CA GLU A 9 -11.44 3.86 53.10
C GLU A 9 -10.79 4.70 51.95
N ASP A 10 -11.38 5.80 51.43
CA ASP A 10 -12.41 6.69 52.01
C ASP A 10 -13.15 7.62 50.99
N THR A 11 -14.23 8.29 51.44
CA THR A 11 -14.88 9.53 50.95
C THR A 11 -15.51 9.68 49.53
N ALA A 12 -16.57 10.50 49.49
CA ALA A 12 -17.07 11.26 48.32
C ALA A 12 -17.20 12.76 48.71
N PRO A 13 -17.36 13.70 47.75
CA PRO A 13 -18.40 14.72 47.97
C PRO A 13 -19.07 15.37 46.73
N CYS A 14 -20.34 15.76 46.94
CA CYS A 14 -21.06 16.97 46.49
C CYS A 14 -21.32 17.34 45.00
N ARG A 15 -22.53 17.90 44.79
CA ARG A 15 -22.99 18.70 43.63
C ARG A 15 -22.99 20.20 43.99
N PHE A 16 -22.87 21.09 43.00
CA PHE A 16 -23.44 22.46 42.99
C PHE A 16 -23.51 23.00 41.53
N SER A 17 -24.04 24.19 41.27
CA SER A 17 -25.37 24.36 40.65
C SER A 17 -25.38 25.48 39.59
N GLU A 18 -26.45 25.54 38.78
CA GLU A 18 -26.74 26.62 37.81
C GLU A 18 -27.37 27.87 38.46
N VAL A 19 -27.28 29.05 37.80
CA VAL A 19 -28.28 30.16 37.72
C VAL A 19 -27.77 31.33 36.82
N HIS A 20 -28.63 32.26 36.39
CA HIS A 20 -28.43 33.20 35.26
C HIS A 20 -27.89 34.64 35.55
N GLY A 21 -27.08 35.16 34.60
CA GLY A 21 -27.10 36.56 34.03
C GLY A 21 -26.97 37.80 34.94
N PRO A 22 -27.23 39.04 34.45
CA PRO A 22 -27.11 39.59 33.08
C PRO A 22 -26.33 40.95 33.02
N ASN A 23 -26.14 41.61 31.86
CA ASN A 23 -26.21 43.09 31.65
C ASN A 23 -25.78 43.62 30.26
N ALA A 24 -26.02 44.91 30.00
CA ALA A 24 -25.69 45.69 28.78
C ALA A 24 -25.32 47.17 29.17
N CYS A 25 -25.18 48.22 28.34
CA CYS A 25 -25.52 48.51 26.93
C CYS A 25 -24.79 49.79 26.41
N ALA A 26 -25.30 50.38 25.32
CA ALA A 26 -25.07 51.74 24.76
C ALA A 26 -23.82 52.02 23.86
N LYS A 27 -23.80 53.02 22.93
CA LYS A 27 -24.68 53.37 21.77
C LYS A 27 -24.40 54.79 21.19
N ARG A 28 -23.93 54.88 19.94
CA ARG A 28 -24.00 55.99 18.91
C ARG A 28 -23.78 55.32 17.52
N LYS A 29 -24.28 55.70 16.34
CA LYS A 29 -25.05 56.82 15.72
C LYS A 29 -24.29 58.06 15.22
N GLY A 30 -24.74 58.59 14.07
CA GLY A 30 -24.02 59.40 13.08
C GLY A 30 -23.90 58.56 11.80
N ASP A 31 -24.73 58.65 10.74
CA ASP A 31 -25.29 59.81 9.99
C ASP A 31 -24.13 60.69 9.47
N SER A 32 -23.82 60.77 8.16
CA SER A 32 -24.55 60.29 6.96
C SER A 32 -23.57 60.06 5.75
N ASP A 33 -23.90 59.97 4.44
CA ASP A 33 -25.19 60.12 3.71
C ASP A 33 -25.30 59.44 2.31
N GLU A 34 -26.52 59.43 1.80
CA GLU A 34 -27.03 59.59 0.41
C GLU A 34 -26.16 59.31 -0.83
N GLN A 35 -26.53 58.26 -1.60
CA GLN A 35 -27.03 58.40 -3.00
C GLN A 35 -27.54 57.06 -3.61
N ARG A 36 -28.79 57.10 -4.12
CA ARG A 36 -29.49 56.13 -4.99
C ARG A 36 -30.48 56.94 -5.83
N PRO A 37 -30.77 56.61 -7.11
CA PRO A 37 -31.54 55.41 -7.47
C PRO A 37 -30.95 54.71 -8.75
N ALA A 38 -31.57 53.77 -9.49
CA ALA A 38 -32.96 53.31 -9.48
C ALA A 38 -33.13 51.81 -9.79
N THR A 39 -33.91 51.16 -8.93
CA THR A 39 -35.02 50.24 -9.23
C THR A 39 -35.05 49.46 -10.56
N LEU A 40 -34.98 48.13 -10.45
CA LEU A 40 -35.96 47.25 -11.11
C LEU A 40 -36.08 45.93 -10.34
N GLY A 41 -37.28 45.63 -9.85
CA GLY A 41 -37.58 44.34 -9.23
C GLY A 41 -39.07 44.03 -9.34
N ARG A 42 -39.44 42.74 -9.33
CA ARG A 42 -40.83 42.34 -9.07
C ARG A 42 -40.97 40.86 -8.65
N ARG A 43 -41.34 40.68 -7.37
CA ARG A 43 -42.14 39.57 -6.80
C ARG A 43 -41.59 38.13 -6.87
N TYR A 44 -41.26 37.63 -5.68
CA TYR A 44 -41.67 36.27 -5.28
C TYR A 44 -43.20 36.10 -5.38
N LYS A 45 -43.67 34.90 -5.72
CA LYS A 45 -44.98 34.39 -5.33
C LYS A 45 -44.87 32.90 -5.03
N THR A 46 -45.33 32.50 -3.84
CA THR A 46 -45.56 31.10 -3.49
C THR A 46 -46.93 30.66 -3.99
N MET A 47 -47.06 29.41 -4.44
CA MET A 47 -48.35 28.75 -4.57
C MET A 47 -48.18 27.23 -4.41
N LYS A 48 -48.90 26.64 -3.46
CA LYS A 48 -49.15 25.20 -3.40
C LYS A 48 -50.36 24.91 -4.30
N THR A 49 -50.32 23.85 -5.12
CA THR A 49 -51.42 22.87 -5.21
C THR A 49 -51.05 21.68 -6.11
N ILE A 50 -51.43 20.49 -5.63
CA ILE A 50 -51.92 19.33 -6.39
C ILE A 50 -50.98 18.71 -7.44
N ALA A 51 -50.58 17.45 -7.17
CA ALA A 51 -50.11 16.54 -8.20
C ALA A 51 -51.29 15.92 -8.95
N MET A 52 -51.18 15.81 -10.27
CA MET A 52 -51.94 14.83 -11.06
C MET A 52 -50.96 13.89 -11.75
N VAL A 53 -51.12 12.59 -11.52
CA VAL A 53 -50.48 11.57 -12.34
C VAL A 53 -51.37 11.38 -13.58
N LEU A 54 -50.86 11.76 -14.75
CA LEU A 54 -51.47 11.42 -16.02
C LEU A 54 -50.42 10.75 -16.91
N GLY A 55 -50.65 9.49 -17.26
CA GLY A 55 -49.70 8.70 -18.04
C GLY A 55 -49.64 9.18 -19.49
N SER A 56 -48.48 9.68 -19.91
CA SER A 56 -48.21 9.94 -21.33
C SER A 56 -47.45 8.76 -21.93
N LEU A 57 -48.09 8.07 -22.88
CA LEU A 57 -47.46 7.03 -23.69
C LEU A 57 -46.43 7.66 -24.62
N ILE A 58 -45.16 7.69 -24.18
CA ILE A 58 -44.05 7.96 -25.10
C ILE A 58 -43.92 6.75 -26.02
N ALA A 59 -44.36 6.93 -27.26
CA ALA A 59 -44.10 5.98 -28.33
C ALA A 59 -42.59 5.94 -28.59
N PHE A 60 -41.91 4.94 -28.05
CA PHE A 60 -40.50 4.72 -28.33
C PHE A 60 -40.31 4.38 -29.81
N SER A 61 -39.75 5.33 -30.56
CA SER A 61 -39.13 5.05 -31.85
C SER A 61 -38.10 3.94 -31.64
N ALA A 62 -38.29 2.80 -32.29
CA ALA A 62 -37.42 1.64 -32.13
C ALA A 62 -36.07 1.86 -32.85
N SER A 63 -35.18 2.62 -32.23
CA SER A 63 -33.75 2.41 -32.42
C SER A 63 -33.46 0.93 -32.14
N ALA A 64 -32.91 0.22 -33.13
CA ALA A 64 -32.62 -1.20 -32.99
C ALA A 64 -31.60 -1.41 -31.87
N ALA A 65 -32.07 -1.83 -30.70
CA ALA A 65 -31.22 -2.19 -29.59
C ALA A 65 -30.36 -3.40 -29.98
N ASP A 66 -29.04 -3.29 -29.80
CA ASP A 66 -28.07 -4.39 -29.95
C ASP A 66 -28.43 -5.50 -28.95
N SER A 67 -29.28 -6.44 -29.36
CA SER A 67 -29.95 -7.42 -28.51
C SER A 67 -29.06 -8.62 -28.15
N SER A 68 -27.77 -8.33 -27.96
CA SER A 68 -26.78 -9.25 -27.41
C SER A 68 -27.26 -9.78 -26.03
N PRO A 69 -27.39 -11.11 -25.84
CA PRO A 69 -28.09 -11.65 -24.68
C PRO A 69 -27.36 -11.35 -23.37
N VAL A 70 -28.09 -10.83 -22.38
CA VAL A 70 -27.53 -10.49 -21.07
C VAL A 70 -27.29 -11.75 -20.26
N ARG A 71 -26.02 -12.05 -19.99
CA ARG A 71 -25.57 -13.19 -19.20
C ARG A 71 -25.20 -12.75 -17.80
N THR A 72 -25.44 -13.64 -16.83
CA THR A 72 -24.91 -13.51 -15.47
C THR A 72 -23.92 -14.65 -15.23
N VAL A 73 -22.73 -14.31 -14.75
CA VAL A 73 -21.62 -15.22 -14.46
C VAL A 73 -21.27 -15.09 -12.97
N ARG A 74 -20.98 -16.21 -12.31
CA ARG A 74 -20.41 -16.22 -10.96
C ARG A 74 -18.94 -16.62 -11.05
N SER A 75 -18.10 -16.00 -10.24
CA SER A 75 -16.70 -16.37 -10.13
C SER A 75 -16.51 -17.67 -9.33
N SER A 76 -15.30 -18.24 -9.34
CA SER A 76 -15.02 -19.54 -8.71
C SER A 76 -15.23 -19.53 -7.19
N SER A 77 -14.93 -18.42 -6.51
CA SER A 77 -15.22 -18.25 -5.08
C SER A 77 -16.69 -17.89 -4.78
N SER A 78 -17.52 -17.66 -5.81
CA SER A 78 -18.89 -17.11 -5.71
C SER A 78 -19.02 -15.74 -5.03
N GLN A 79 -17.91 -15.05 -4.72
CA GLN A 79 -17.94 -13.68 -4.20
C GLN A 79 -18.41 -12.67 -5.27
N PHE A 80 -17.95 -12.83 -6.51
CA PHE A 80 -18.28 -11.93 -7.61
C PHE A 80 -19.44 -12.46 -8.45
N VAL A 81 -20.40 -11.60 -8.75
CA VAL A 81 -21.53 -11.87 -9.65
C VAL A 81 -21.50 -10.82 -10.77
N VAL A 82 -21.02 -11.22 -11.94
CA VAL A 82 -20.84 -10.34 -13.11
C VAL A 82 -22.04 -10.47 -14.04
N ARG A 83 -22.65 -9.35 -14.41
CA ARG A 83 -23.80 -9.25 -15.32
C ARG A 83 -23.47 -8.31 -16.47
N GLY A 84 -23.82 -8.71 -17.70
CA GLY A 84 -23.59 -7.87 -18.89
C GLY A 84 -24.01 -8.56 -20.18
N PRO A 85 -24.00 -7.85 -21.32
CA PRO A 85 -24.18 -8.47 -22.64
C PRO A 85 -23.04 -9.47 -22.91
N THR A 86 -23.34 -10.61 -23.51
CA THR A 86 -22.29 -11.46 -24.10
C THR A 86 -21.85 -10.91 -25.44
N LEU A 87 -20.55 -10.90 -25.68
CA LEU A 87 -19.98 -10.45 -26.94
C LEU A 87 -20.08 -11.57 -27.99
N SER A 88 -20.73 -11.28 -29.11
CA SER A 88 -20.77 -12.17 -30.28
C SER A 88 -19.38 -12.25 -30.91
N GLN A 89 -18.87 -13.46 -31.17
CA GLN A 89 -17.52 -13.70 -31.69
C GLN A 89 -17.30 -13.27 -33.15
N VAL A 90 -18.19 -12.45 -33.72
CA VAL A 90 -18.17 -12.00 -35.11
C VAL A 90 -18.52 -10.51 -35.13
N GLY A 91 -17.51 -9.66 -35.32
CA GLY A 91 -17.67 -8.21 -35.30
C GLY A 91 -16.33 -7.48 -35.35
N THR A 92 -15.72 -7.38 -36.52
CA THR A 92 -14.40 -6.74 -36.75
C THR A 92 -14.45 -5.21 -36.72
N ASN A 93 -15.19 -4.63 -35.77
CA ASN A 93 -15.37 -3.19 -35.60
C ASN A 93 -14.65 -2.69 -34.33
N SER A 94 -13.38 -3.08 -34.16
CA SER A 94 -12.51 -2.47 -33.15
C SER A 94 -12.37 -0.96 -33.43
N PRO A 95 -12.47 -0.07 -32.43
CA PRO A 95 -12.15 1.34 -32.62
C PRO A 95 -10.69 1.48 -33.04
N SER A 96 -10.45 2.12 -34.19
CA SER A 96 -9.10 2.24 -34.76
C SER A 96 -8.23 3.23 -33.97
N SER A 97 -7.06 2.76 -33.53
CA SER A 97 -5.95 3.55 -32.97
C SER A 97 -6.04 4.11 -31.55
N GLU A 98 -6.95 3.63 -30.68
CA GLU A 98 -6.84 3.83 -29.22
C GLU A 98 -6.33 2.56 -28.51
N SER A 99 -5.01 2.40 -28.48
CA SER A 99 -4.29 1.15 -28.12
C SER A 99 -4.27 0.76 -26.62
N ALA A 100 -5.22 1.24 -25.82
CA ALA A 100 -5.28 1.02 -24.37
C ALA A 100 -6.65 0.59 -23.80
N LEU A 101 -7.72 0.61 -24.61
CA LEU A 101 -9.07 0.20 -24.18
C LEU A 101 -9.27 -1.30 -24.34
N ILE A 102 -9.91 -1.93 -23.34
CA ILE A 102 -10.40 -3.30 -23.40
C ILE A 102 -11.94 -3.32 -23.36
N GLU A 103 -12.54 -4.22 -24.14
CA GLU A 103 -13.96 -4.49 -24.12
C GLU A 103 -14.28 -5.61 -23.10
N LEU A 104 -15.27 -5.39 -22.25
CA LEU A 104 -15.59 -6.27 -21.13
C LEU A 104 -16.54 -7.41 -21.52
N ASP A 105 -16.06 -8.66 -21.43
CA ASP A 105 -16.91 -9.87 -21.42
C ASP A 105 -17.17 -10.33 -19.98
N PRO A 106 -18.42 -10.70 -19.60
CA PRO A 106 -18.76 -11.17 -18.25
C PRO A 106 -17.93 -12.36 -17.73
N ASN A 107 -17.47 -13.27 -18.59
CA ASN A 107 -16.73 -14.47 -18.21
C ASN A 107 -15.25 -14.12 -17.96
N ILE A 108 -14.64 -13.37 -18.87
CA ILE A 108 -13.24 -12.93 -18.77
C ILE A 108 -13.07 -11.97 -17.58
N LEU A 109 -14.05 -11.10 -17.35
CA LEU A 109 -14.09 -10.22 -16.19
C LEU A 109 -14.20 -11.01 -14.88
N ALA A 110 -15.06 -12.03 -14.78
CA ALA A 110 -15.16 -12.87 -13.59
C ALA A 110 -13.84 -13.60 -13.24
N ILE A 111 -13.07 -14.04 -14.24
CA ILE A 111 -11.73 -14.63 -14.05
C ILE A 111 -10.72 -13.56 -13.59
N SER A 112 -10.78 -12.37 -14.18
CA SER A 112 -9.92 -11.24 -13.81
C SER A 112 -10.16 -10.80 -12.36
N CYS A 113 -11.41 -10.79 -11.89
CA CYS A 113 -11.77 -10.48 -10.51
C CYS A 113 -11.08 -11.43 -9.51
N GLU A 114 -11.08 -12.74 -9.79
CA GLU A 114 -10.40 -13.73 -8.93
C GLU A 114 -8.87 -13.56 -8.96
N ARG A 115 -8.27 -13.26 -10.12
CA ARG A 115 -6.83 -12.97 -10.22
C ARG A 115 -6.43 -11.75 -9.40
N VAL A 116 -7.18 -10.65 -9.52
CA VAL A 116 -6.96 -9.42 -8.75
C VAL A 116 -7.12 -9.68 -7.25
N LYS A 117 -8.14 -10.44 -6.84
CA LYS A 117 -8.33 -10.83 -5.44
C LYS A 117 -7.17 -11.68 -4.93
N GLN A 118 -6.77 -12.73 -5.65
CA GLN A 118 -5.66 -13.59 -5.25
C GLN A 118 -4.34 -12.82 -5.11
N ALA A 119 -4.06 -11.88 -6.02
CA ALA A 119 -2.89 -11.02 -5.94
C ALA A 119 -2.94 -10.06 -4.73
N LEU A 120 -4.09 -9.41 -4.49
CA LEU A 120 -4.29 -8.52 -3.34
C LEU A 120 -4.16 -9.27 -2.00
N LEU A 121 -4.79 -10.44 -1.87
CA LEU A 121 -4.70 -11.27 -0.66
C LEU A 121 -3.27 -11.81 -0.44
N ARG A 122 -2.56 -12.25 -1.50
CA ARG A 122 -1.14 -12.64 -1.45
C ARG A 122 -0.26 -11.50 -0.94
N GLU A 123 -0.47 -10.27 -1.44
CA GLU A 123 0.33 -9.11 -1.09
C GLU A 123 0.04 -8.57 0.33
N LEU A 124 -1.22 -8.63 0.77
CA LEU A 124 -1.62 -8.31 2.15
C LEU A 124 -1.39 -9.46 3.15
N THR A 125 -0.93 -10.63 2.69
CA THR A 125 -0.79 -11.86 3.50
C THR A 125 -2.09 -12.27 4.21
N LEU A 126 -3.24 -12.06 3.55
CA LEU A 126 -4.58 -12.38 4.04
C LEU A 126 -5.09 -13.73 3.54
N LEU A 127 -5.96 -14.36 4.34
CA LEU A 127 -6.78 -15.49 3.92
C LEU A 127 -8.06 -15.02 3.20
N ASP A 128 -8.57 -15.84 2.27
CA ASP A 128 -9.81 -15.56 1.52
C ASP A 128 -11.06 -15.82 2.37
N LEU A 129 -11.29 -14.93 3.34
CA LEU A 129 -12.42 -14.95 4.29
C LEU A 129 -13.39 -13.80 3.99
N TRP A 130 -13.83 -13.72 2.73
CA TRP A 130 -14.83 -12.74 2.31
C TRP A 130 -16.19 -12.98 2.98
N ARG A 131 -16.95 -11.91 3.17
CA ARG A 131 -18.32 -11.93 3.70
C ARG A 131 -19.30 -11.25 2.74
N GLY A 132 -18.89 -10.13 2.14
CA GLY A 132 -19.75 -9.37 1.23
C GLY A 132 -19.66 -9.83 -0.21
N ARG A 133 -20.82 -9.97 -0.87
CA ARG A 133 -20.90 -10.21 -2.33
C ARG A 133 -20.66 -8.93 -3.12
N ILE A 134 -19.98 -9.08 -4.26
CA ILE A 134 -19.64 -7.99 -5.17
C ILE A 134 -20.38 -8.24 -6.49
N TYR A 135 -21.45 -7.48 -6.70
CA TYR A 135 -22.22 -7.45 -7.95
C TYR A 135 -21.55 -6.47 -8.92
N ILE A 136 -21.27 -6.92 -10.13
CA ILE A 136 -20.60 -6.13 -11.17
C ILE A 136 -21.51 -6.08 -12.39
N GLU A 137 -21.88 -4.88 -12.85
CA GLU A 137 -22.75 -4.70 -14.01
C GLU A 137 -22.03 -3.93 -15.12
N ILE A 138 -21.94 -4.56 -16.30
CA ILE A 138 -21.40 -3.95 -17.51
C ILE A 138 -22.54 -3.15 -18.15
N ASN A 139 -22.61 -1.87 -17.79
CA ASN A 139 -23.68 -0.95 -18.17
C ASN A 139 -23.28 -0.20 -19.46
N ALA A 140 -23.90 -0.57 -20.58
CA ALA A 140 -23.64 0.02 -21.90
C ALA A 140 -24.13 1.47 -22.06
N ALA A 141 -24.87 2.03 -21.08
CA ALA A 141 -25.25 3.44 -21.06
C ALA A 141 -24.20 4.36 -20.39
N LEU A 142 -23.19 3.79 -19.73
CA LEU A 142 -22.05 4.55 -19.23
C LEU A 142 -21.12 4.95 -20.38
N SER A 143 -20.48 6.12 -20.27
CA SER A 143 -19.58 6.61 -21.30
C SER A 143 -18.33 5.73 -21.43
N THR A 144 -17.84 5.56 -22.66
CA THR A 144 -16.56 4.90 -22.93
C THR A 144 -15.48 5.43 -21.98
N ASN A 145 -14.74 4.51 -21.34
CA ASN A 145 -13.60 4.81 -20.49
C ASN A 145 -13.92 5.65 -19.22
N GLN A 146 -15.20 5.75 -18.84
CA GLN A 146 -15.67 6.29 -17.57
C GLN A 146 -15.10 5.49 -16.37
N ALA A 147 -14.86 6.18 -15.25
CA ALA A 147 -14.38 5.54 -14.03
C ALA A 147 -15.45 4.60 -13.43
N PRO A 148 -15.05 3.44 -12.85
CA PRO A 148 -15.98 2.53 -12.18
C PRO A 148 -16.80 3.21 -11.08
N LEU A 149 -18.11 3.04 -11.10
CA LEU A 149 -19.02 3.57 -10.08
C LEU A 149 -19.21 2.49 -9.00
N ILE A 150 -18.81 2.75 -7.76
CA ILE A 150 -18.85 1.76 -6.66
C ILE A 150 -19.81 2.24 -5.56
N VAL A 151 -20.74 1.37 -5.16
CA VAL A 151 -21.72 1.63 -4.10
C VAL A 151 -21.73 0.47 -3.10
N ALA A 152 -21.53 0.76 -1.82
CA ALA A 152 -21.76 -0.17 -0.72
C ALA A 152 -23.18 0.00 -0.18
N LYS A 153 -23.91 -1.11 0.02
CA LYS A 153 -25.29 -1.13 0.52
C LYS A 153 -25.37 -2.05 1.75
N PRO A 154 -25.89 -1.60 2.89
CA PRO A 154 -26.11 -2.45 4.05
C PRO A 154 -27.41 -3.26 3.87
N TYR A 155 -27.34 -4.56 4.17
CA TYR A 155 -28.45 -5.50 4.20
C TYR A 155 -28.44 -6.26 5.54
N LEU A 156 -29.51 -7.04 5.80
CA LEU A 156 -29.63 -7.85 7.02
C LEU A 156 -28.59 -8.98 7.12
N ASP A 157 -28.04 -9.44 5.98
CA ASP A 157 -26.96 -10.42 5.88
C ASP A 157 -25.55 -9.79 5.87
N GLY A 158 -25.46 -8.46 5.96
CA GLY A 158 -24.20 -7.70 5.99
C GLY A 158 -24.08 -6.71 4.84
N TRP A 159 -22.84 -6.35 4.48
CA TRP A 159 -22.58 -5.39 3.40
C TRP A 159 -22.49 -6.07 2.04
N GLN A 160 -23.23 -5.57 1.06
CA GLN A 160 -23.16 -5.97 -0.35
C GLN A 160 -22.67 -4.79 -1.20
N TYR A 161 -21.96 -5.10 -2.29
CA TYR A 161 -21.33 -4.08 -3.15
C TYR A 161 -21.88 -4.16 -4.56
N GLN A 162 -22.11 -3.01 -5.18
CA GLN A 162 -22.43 -2.87 -6.59
C GLN A 162 -21.32 -2.05 -7.26
N MET A 163 -20.77 -2.54 -8.36
CA MET A 163 -19.84 -1.82 -9.21
C MET A 163 -20.36 -1.77 -10.65
N GLU A 164 -20.60 -0.59 -11.19
CA GLU A 164 -20.95 -0.41 -12.60
C GLU A 164 -19.73 -0.04 -13.44
N LEU A 165 -19.64 -0.64 -14.63
CA LEU A 165 -18.53 -0.50 -15.57
C LEU A 165 -19.06 -0.20 -16.98
N PRO A 166 -18.43 0.71 -17.76
CA PRO A 166 -18.74 0.86 -19.18
C PRO A 166 -18.30 -0.36 -19.99
N ARG A 167 -18.88 -0.56 -21.18
CA ARG A 167 -18.52 -1.64 -22.13
C ARG A 167 -17.03 -1.63 -22.50
N TRP A 168 -16.42 -0.45 -22.56
CA TRP A 168 -15.02 -0.21 -22.93
C TRP A 168 -14.31 0.59 -21.83
N ILE A 169 -13.16 0.12 -21.35
CA ILE A 169 -12.41 0.75 -20.25
C ILE A 169 -10.89 0.53 -20.37
N GLU A 170 -10.08 1.45 -19.87
CA GLU A 170 -8.64 1.22 -19.65
C GLU A 170 -8.37 0.17 -18.56
N THR A 171 -7.45 -0.77 -18.83
CA THR A 171 -6.92 -1.74 -17.86
C THR A 171 -6.56 -1.16 -16.48
N PRO A 172 -5.79 -0.04 -16.35
CA PRO A 172 -5.50 0.55 -15.04
C PRO A 172 -6.76 1.07 -14.30
N LYS A 173 -7.72 1.67 -15.00
CA LYS A 173 -8.98 2.15 -14.37
C LYS A 173 -9.83 0.99 -13.85
N LEU A 174 -9.94 -0.09 -14.62
CA LEU A 174 -10.62 -1.32 -14.20
C LEU A 174 -9.94 -1.93 -12.96
N LEU A 175 -8.62 -2.08 -13.00
CA LEU A 175 -7.86 -2.65 -11.87
C LEU A 175 -8.01 -1.81 -10.60
N ARG A 176 -7.95 -0.48 -10.71
CA ARG A 176 -8.20 0.44 -9.59
C ARG A 176 -9.59 0.22 -8.99
N GLY A 177 -10.64 0.12 -9.82
CA GLY A 177 -12.00 -0.15 -9.35
C GLY A 177 -12.12 -1.50 -8.61
N LEU A 178 -11.57 -2.56 -9.20
CA LEU A 178 -11.56 -3.91 -8.58
C LEU A 178 -10.81 -3.93 -7.25
N VAL A 179 -9.64 -3.27 -7.16
CA VAL A 179 -8.88 -3.14 -5.91
C VAL A 179 -9.65 -2.28 -4.90
N GLN A 180 -10.27 -1.18 -5.32
CA GLN A 180 -11.07 -0.31 -4.44
C GLN A 180 -12.26 -1.04 -3.81
N VAL A 181 -13.05 -1.79 -4.59
CA VAL A 181 -14.21 -2.54 -4.06
C VAL A 181 -13.78 -3.71 -3.18
N LEU A 182 -12.63 -4.34 -3.45
CA LEU A 182 -12.06 -5.39 -2.58
C LEU A 182 -11.52 -4.82 -1.25
N LEU A 183 -10.80 -3.70 -1.27
CA LEU A 183 -10.36 -3.02 -0.05
C LEU A 183 -11.55 -2.56 0.80
N LEU A 184 -12.64 -2.12 0.15
CA LEU A 184 -13.89 -1.74 0.79
C LEU A 184 -14.61 -2.95 1.42
N GLU A 185 -14.63 -4.11 0.74
CA GLU A 185 -15.15 -5.36 1.30
C GLU A 185 -14.36 -5.78 2.53
N ILE A 186 -13.02 -5.78 2.45
CA ILE A 186 -12.11 -6.14 3.55
C ILE A 186 -12.33 -5.23 4.76
N ALA A 187 -12.33 -3.91 4.56
CA ALA A 187 -12.55 -2.94 5.63
C ALA A 187 -13.91 -3.16 6.32
N ASN A 188 -14.97 -3.35 5.53
CA ASN A 188 -16.33 -3.51 6.04
C ASN A 188 -16.63 -4.89 6.66
N ARG A 189 -15.70 -5.85 6.68
CA ARG A 189 -15.93 -7.17 7.32
C ARG A 189 -16.31 -7.04 8.81
N ASN A 190 -15.87 -5.95 9.47
CA ASN A 190 -16.18 -5.62 10.86
C ASN A 190 -17.02 -4.33 11.00
N ALA A 191 -17.57 -3.80 9.91
CA ALA A 191 -18.37 -2.57 9.94
C ALA A 191 -19.75 -2.80 10.58
N GLY A 192 -20.18 -1.83 11.39
CA GLY A 192 -21.57 -1.69 11.82
C GLY A 192 -22.43 -1.01 10.74
N LEU A 193 -23.23 -0.01 11.16
CA LEU A 193 -24.18 0.70 10.31
C LEU A 193 -23.56 1.67 9.26
N ARG A 194 -22.23 1.84 9.25
CA ARG A 194 -21.52 2.79 8.38
C ARG A 194 -20.42 2.07 7.60
N SER A 195 -20.34 2.33 6.29
CA SER A 195 -19.23 1.88 5.45
C SER A 195 -17.93 2.61 5.81
N ALA A 196 -16.81 1.92 5.65
CA ALA A 196 -15.50 2.53 5.51
C ALA A 196 -15.42 3.45 4.28
N GLU A 197 -14.49 4.40 4.34
CA GLU A 197 -14.04 5.21 3.22
C GLU A 197 -12.58 4.87 2.93
N VAL A 198 -12.31 4.23 1.79
CA VAL A 198 -10.94 3.84 1.39
C VAL A 198 -10.26 5.05 0.75
N PRO A 199 -9.12 5.54 1.29
CA PRO A 199 -8.45 6.71 0.74
C PRO A 199 -7.88 6.44 -0.66
N LEU A 200 -7.96 7.45 -1.54
CA LEU A 200 -7.60 7.32 -2.96
C LEU A 200 -6.14 6.88 -3.18
N TRP A 201 -5.21 7.34 -2.34
CA TRP A 201 -3.80 6.93 -2.42
C TRP A 201 -3.63 5.42 -2.18
N LEU A 202 -4.52 4.78 -1.41
CA LEU A 202 -4.43 3.35 -1.10
C LEU A 202 -4.96 2.50 -2.26
N SER A 203 -6.11 2.85 -2.83
CA SER A 203 -6.66 2.12 -3.99
C SER A 203 -5.80 2.30 -5.23
N GLU A 204 -5.35 3.54 -5.51
CA GLU A 204 -4.43 3.84 -6.61
C GLU A 204 -3.07 3.17 -6.39
N GLY A 205 -2.42 3.42 -5.25
CA GLY A 205 -1.10 2.89 -4.95
C GLY A 205 -1.04 1.37 -4.92
N MET A 206 -2.06 0.70 -4.36
CA MET A 206 -2.15 -0.76 -4.36
C MET A 206 -2.40 -1.33 -5.76
N SER A 207 -3.26 -0.71 -6.58
CA SER A 207 -3.47 -1.17 -7.97
C SER A 207 -2.21 -1.02 -8.84
N ARG A 208 -1.47 0.09 -8.68
CA ARG A 208 -0.16 0.32 -9.32
C ARG A 208 0.91 -0.63 -8.80
N HIS A 209 0.94 -0.93 -7.50
CA HIS A 209 1.85 -1.92 -6.92
C HIS A 209 1.58 -3.31 -7.49
N LEU A 210 0.33 -3.78 -7.43
CA LEU A 210 -0.06 -5.11 -7.90
C LEU A 210 0.19 -5.35 -9.39
N ILE A 211 -0.10 -4.39 -10.29
CA ILE A 211 0.15 -4.56 -11.74
C ILE A 211 1.64 -4.58 -12.09
N ARG A 212 2.50 -4.04 -11.22
CA ARG A 212 3.96 -4.01 -11.41
C ARG A 212 4.68 -5.14 -10.66
N SER A 213 4.14 -5.64 -9.55
CA SER A 213 4.71 -6.77 -8.78
C SER A 213 4.25 -8.15 -9.27
N SER A 214 3.10 -8.26 -9.94
CA SER A 214 2.53 -9.55 -10.33
C SER A 214 3.24 -10.18 -11.53
N GLU A 215 3.69 -11.43 -11.33
CA GLU A 215 4.30 -12.30 -12.35
C GLU A 215 3.33 -12.61 -13.51
N VAL A 216 2.03 -12.70 -13.21
CA VAL A 216 0.92 -13.03 -14.12
C VAL A 216 0.08 -11.79 -14.40
N ASP A 217 -0.50 -11.68 -15.60
CA ASP A 217 -1.48 -10.62 -15.92
C ASP A 217 -2.76 -10.77 -15.09
N LEU A 218 -3.10 -9.72 -14.35
CA LEU A 218 -4.26 -9.69 -13.44
C LEU A 218 -5.58 -9.45 -14.17
N ILE A 219 -5.54 -8.60 -15.21
CA ILE A 219 -6.66 -8.32 -16.10
C ILE A 219 -6.43 -9.07 -17.40
N LEU A 220 -7.42 -9.84 -17.84
CA LEU A 220 -7.40 -10.54 -19.12
C LEU A 220 -8.14 -9.75 -20.19
N SER A 221 -7.52 -9.63 -21.37
CA SER A 221 -8.20 -9.20 -22.60
C SER A 221 -8.87 -10.39 -23.29
N GLN A 222 -9.69 -10.13 -24.31
CA GLN A 222 -10.21 -11.17 -25.18
C GLN A 222 -9.08 -11.97 -25.87
N PRO A 223 -9.22 -13.31 -26.03
CA PRO A 223 -8.23 -14.12 -26.73
C PRO A 223 -8.22 -13.75 -28.22
N GLN A 224 -7.06 -13.33 -28.73
CA GLN A 224 -6.95 -12.79 -30.08
C GLN A 224 -7.06 -13.86 -31.19
N TRP A 225 -6.74 -15.13 -30.90
CA TRP A 225 -6.80 -16.23 -31.87
C TRP A 225 -7.64 -17.41 -31.35
N ASN A 226 -8.30 -18.11 -32.27
CA ASN A 226 -8.98 -19.39 -32.03
C ASN A 226 -8.42 -20.42 -33.03
N PHE A 227 -7.88 -21.52 -32.52
CA PHE A 227 -7.27 -22.58 -33.32
C PHE A 227 -7.84 -23.94 -32.88
N ASN A 228 -8.50 -24.66 -33.77
CA ASN A 228 -9.19 -25.93 -33.46
C ASN A 228 -10.10 -25.88 -32.22
N ARG A 229 -10.88 -24.81 -32.06
CA ARG A 229 -11.76 -24.52 -30.89
C ARG A 229 -11.02 -24.22 -29.58
N VAL A 230 -9.69 -24.12 -29.59
CA VAL A 230 -8.89 -23.62 -28.48
C VAL A 230 -8.64 -22.13 -28.68
N ASN A 231 -9.12 -21.31 -27.73
CA ASN A 231 -8.82 -19.89 -27.70
C ASN A 231 -7.41 -19.68 -27.13
N ILE A 232 -6.54 -19.00 -27.88
CA ILE A 232 -5.13 -18.80 -27.55
C ILE A 232 -4.81 -17.30 -27.54
N SER A 233 -4.22 -16.84 -26.44
CA SER A 233 -3.63 -15.50 -26.29
C SER A 233 -2.12 -15.64 -26.08
N TRP A 234 -1.33 -15.42 -27.13
CA TRP A 234 0.14 -15.41 -27.02
C TRP A 234 0.60 -14.12 -26.34
N GLN A 235 1.01 -14.21 -25.08
CA GLN A 235 1.52 -13.09 -24.30
C GLN A 235 2.98 -13.34 -23.91
N ALA A 236 3.91 -12.78 -24.69
CA ALA A 236 5.35 -12.91 -24.46
C ALA A 236 5.85 -12.02 -23.30
N ARG A 237 5.51 -12.37 -22.05
CA ARG A 237 6.16 -11.79 -20.87
C ARG A 237 7.60 -12.32 -20.75
N GLN A 238 8.57 -11.43 -20.90
CA GLN A 238 9.97 -11.74 -20.56
C GLN A 238 10.08 -12.01 -19.05
N GLY A 239 10.62 -13.16 -18.67
CA GLY A 239 10.83 -13.57 -17.26
C GLY A 239 11.89 -12.75 -16.49
N ILE A 240 12.32 -11.60 -17.02
CA ILE A 240 13.22 -10.67 -16.34
C ILE A 240 12.41 -9.92 -15.29
N ARG A 241 12.79 -10.10 -14.01
CA ARG A 241 12.17 -9.46 -12.85
C ARG A 241 12.42 -7.94 -12.87
N ARG A 242 11.57 -7.20 -13.59
CA ARG A 242 11.62 -5.72 -13.68
C ARG A 242 11.46 -5.11 -12.29
N ASP A 243 12.16 -4.00 -12.04
CA ASP A 243 11.93 -3.16 -10.85
C ASP A 243 10.49 -2.60 -10.92
N PRO A 244 9.59 -2.98 -9.99
CA PRO A 244 8.19 -2.56 -10.05
C PRO A 244 8.02 -1.05 -9.84
N LEU A 245 9.01 -0.38 -9.25
CA LEU A 245 9.00 1.06 -8.98
C LEU A 245 9.74 1.90 -10.04
N LYS A 246 10.26 1.29 -11.12
CA LYS A 246 11.07 2.03 -12.12
C LYS A 246 10.33 3.26 -12.66
N GLU A 247 9.13 3.08 -13.21
CA GLU A 247 8.34 4.18 -13.79
C GLU A 247 8.01 5.28 -12.76
N ALA A 248 7.80 4.89 -11.50
CA ALA A 248 7.60 5.84 -10.41
C ALA A 248 8.89 6.62 -10.09
N ARG A 249 10.07 5.99 -10.19
CA ARG A 249 11.37 6.67 -10.05
C ARG A 249 11.62 7.65 -11.19
N ASP A 250 11.48 7.19 -12.43
CA ASP A 250 11.63 8.00 -13.65
C ASP A 250 10.69 9.23 -13.58
N ARG A 251 9.46 9.07 -13.05
CA ARG A 251 8.49 10.16 -12.82
C ARG A 251 8.89 11.12 -11.70
N LEU A 252 9.29 10.61 -10.53
CA LEU A 252 9.58 11.44 -9.34
C LEU A 252 10.98 12.07 -9.36
N GLN A 253 11.89 11.61 -10.23
CA GLN A 253 13.14 12.31 -10.54
C GLN A 253 12.92 13.51 -11.48
N SER A 254 11.92 13.43 -12.37
CA SER A 254 11.60 14.49 -13.32
C SER A 254 10.55 15.50 -12.82
N HIS A 255 9.74 15.14 -11.82
CA HIS A 255 8.63 15.95 -11.32
C HIS A 255 8.65 16.07 -9.79
N SER A 256 8.30 17.26 -9.28
CA SER A 256 8.18 17.49 -7.83
C SER A 256 7.15 16.56 -7.19
N ALA A 257 7.61 15.75 -6.24
CA ALA A 257 6.77 14.79 -5.53
C ALA A 257 5.78 15.46 -4.56
N LEU A 258 4.65 14.79 -4.30
CA LEU A 258 3.63 15.28 -3.37
C LEU A 258 4.03 15.00 -1.92
N THR A 259 3.80 15.97 -1.03
CA THR A 259 3.85 15.77 0.43
C THR A 259 2.75 14.79 0.88
N PHE A 260 2.90 14.22 2.07
CA PHE A 260 1.90 13.29 2.62
C PHE A 260 0.56 13.99 2.85
N ALA A 261 0.57 15.26 3.28
CA ALA A 261 -0.63 16.10 3.27
C ALA A 261 -1.32 16.15 1.89
N LYS A 262 -0.58 16.43 0.82
CA LYS A 262 -1.10 16.51 -0.56
C LYS A 262 -1.52 15.16 -1.17
N LEU A 263 -1.06 14.05 -0.60
CA LEU A 263 -1.59 12.70 -0.92
C LEU A 263 -2.94 12.42 -0.22
N GLY A 264 -3.25 13.18 0.84
CA GLY A 264 -4.49 13.08 1.59
C GLY A 264 -5.57 14.09 1.19
N ASP A 265 -5.18 15.16 0.49
CA ASP A 265 -6.09 16.18 -0.04
C ASP A 265 -6.99 15.65 -1.17
N ALA A 266 -8.16 16.28 -1.35
CA ALA A 266 -8.99 16.04 -2.53
C ALA A 266 -8.30 16.61 -3.78
N LEU A 267 -8.21 15.82 -4.85
CA LEU A 267 -7.70 16.28 -6.14
C LEU A 267 -8.69 17.25 -6.81
N PRO A 268 -8.20 18.24 -7.58
CA PRO A 268 -9.07 19.16 -8.30
C PRO A 268 -9.84 18.44 -9.40
N ASP A 269 -11.06 18.90 -9.71
CA ASP A 269 -11.88 18.38 -10.81
C ASP A 269 -12.03 19.46 -11.91
N PRO A 270 -11.55 19.23 -13.14
CA PRO A 270 -10.83 18.05 -13.63
C PRO A 270 -9.37 17.99 -13.13
N VAL A 271 -8.86 16.77 -12.92
CA VAL A 271 -7.45 16.54 -12.53
C VAL A 271 -6.55 16.74 -13.76
N PRO A 272 -5.52 17.61 -13.72
CA PRO A 272 -4.54 17.69 -14.80
C PRO A 272 -3.77 16.36 -14.94
N GLU A 273 -3.58 15.88 -16.17
CA GLU A 273 -2.98 14.56 -16.44
C GLU A 273 -1.59 14.39 -15.80
N GLU A 274 -0.78 15.46 -15.81
CA GLU A 274 0.54 15.48 -15.19
C GLU A 274 0.49 15.45 -13.65
N THR A 275 -0.51 16.10 -13.05
CA THR A 275 -0.78 15.99 -11.60
C THR A 275 -1.22 14.57 -11.25
N TRP A 276 -2.09 13.98 -12.08
CA TRP A 276 -2.55 12.60 -11.92
C TRP A 276 -1.40 11.59 -11.99
N LYS A 277 -0.57 11.61 -13.04
CA LYS A 277 0.63 10.74 -13.17
C LYS A 277 1.56 10.84 -11.96
N THR A 278 1.81 12.04 -11.45
CA THR A 278 2.66 12.25 -10.27
C THR A 278 1.99 11.77 -8.98
N PHE A 279 0.67 11.95 -8.82
CA PHE A 279 -0.10 11.35 -7.73
C PHE A 279 -0.02 9.82 -7.75
N GLN A 280 -0.21 9.18 -8.92
CA GLN A 280 -0.11 7.72 -9.08
C GLN A 280 1.28 7.19 -8.70
N ALA A 281 2.35 7.87 -9.11
CA ALA A 281 3.73 7.51 -8.75
C ALA A 281 4.00 7.66 -7.24
N CYS A 282 3.56 8.77 -6.63
CA CYS A 282 3.67 8.98 -5.18
C CYS A 282 2.86 7.94 -4.39
N ALA A 283 1.62 7.64 -4.82
CA ALA A 283 0.75 6.65 -4.18
C ALA A 283 1.33 5.23 -4.25
N GLN A 284 1.86 4.82 -5.41
CA GLN A 284 2.53 3.51 -5.55
C GLN A 284 3.74 3.40 -4.63
N LEU A 285 4.60 4.43 -4.60
CA LEU A 285 5.76 4.47 -3.72
C LEU A 285 5.32 4.42 -2.24
N PHE A 286 4.38 5.26 -1.81
CA PHE A 286 3.88 5.32 -0.44
C PHE A 286 3.35 3.95 0.03
N VAL A 287 2.48 3.31 -0.76
CA VAL A 287 1.97 1.96 -0.44
C VAL A 287 3.11 0.93 -0.37
N SER A 288 4.01 0.89 -1.36
CA SER A 288 5.14 -0.06 -1.33
C SER A 288 6.06 0.12 -0.11
N GLN A 289 6.26 1.35 0.36
CA GLN A 289 7.12 1.64 1.51
C GLN A 289 6.42 1.34 2.84
N LEU A 290 5.10 1.55 2.94
CA LEU A 290 4.29 1.07 4.07
C LEU A 290 4.33 -0.47 4.19
N LEU A 291 4.21 -1.18 3.07
CA LEU A 291 4.30 -2.65 3.03
C LEU A 291 5.69 -3.18 3.43
N LEU A 292 6.74 -2.37 3.28
CA LEU A 292 8.13 -2.68 3.67
C LEU A 292 8.46 -2.34 5.14
N LEU A 293 7.57 -1.66 5.87
CA LEU A 293 7.78 -1.38 7.31
C LEU A 293 7.76 -2.68 8.14
N PRO A 294 8.38 -2.70 9.34
CA PRO A 294 8.20 -3.80 10.30
C PRO A 294 6.71 -4.01 10.60
N ALA A 295 6.24 -5.24 10.36
CA ALA A 295 4.82 -5.65 10.39
C ALA A 295 3.88 -4.89 9.43
N GLY A 296 4.38 -4.09 8.49
CA GLY A 296 3.60 -3.13 7.69
C GLY A 296 2.42 -3.72 6.90
N ARG A 297 2.53 -4.97 6.42
CA ARG A 297 1.41 -5.72 5.83
C ARG A 297 0.26 -5.95 6.81
N ALA A 298 0.56 -6.41 8.02
CA ALA A 298 -0.43 -6.61 9.07
C ALA A 298 -1.01 -5.25 9.53
N THR A 299 -0.18 -4.23 9.73
CA THR A 299 -0.63 -2.90 10.15
C THR A 299 -1.47 -2.19 9.09
N LEU A 300 -1.26 -2.44 7.79
CA LEU A 300 -2.15 -1.96 6.74
C LEU A 300 -3.50 -2.70 6.74
N VAL A 301 -3.53 -3.98 7.11
CA VAL A 301 -4.77 -4.76 7.30
C VAL A 301 -5.52 -4.29 8.56
N GLU A 302 -4.81 -4.00 9.65
CA GLU A 302 -5.36 -3.38 10.86
C GLU A 302 -5.99 -2.02 10.52
N MET A 303 -5.28 -1.15 9.77
CA MET A 303 -5.84 0.12 9.27
C MET A 303 -7.16 -0.09 8.51
N LEU A 304 -7.25 -1.08 7.61
CA LEU A 304 -8.48 -1.36 6.86
C LEU A 304 -9.64 -1.71 7.80
N TYR A 305 -9.42 -2.56 8.81
CA TYR A 305 -10.45 -2.90 9.79
C TYR A 305 -10.81 -1.74 10.73
N GLU A 306 -9.94 -0.74 10.89
CA GLU A 306 -10.21 0.48 11.67
C GLU A 306 -11.04 1.53 10.90
N LEU A 307 -11.00 1.55 9.55
CA LEU A 307 -11.73 2.55 8.73
C LEU A 307 -13.24 2.69 9.05
N PRO A 308 -14.03 1.61 9.28
CA PRO A 308 -15.45 1.74 9.63
C PRO A 308 -15.72 2.49 10.94
N PHE A 309 -14.72 2.66 11.82
CA PHE A 309 -14.90 3.29 13.14
C PHE A 309 -14.55 4.79 13.17
N TYR A 310 -13.86 5.32 12.15
CA TYR A 310 -13.48 6.73 12.09
C TYR A 310 -14.11 7.52 10.93
N LEU A 311 -14.60 8.73 11.21
CA LEU A 311 -15.07 9.69 10.20
C LEU A 311 -13.95 10.25 9.30
N ASN A 312 -12.69 9.88 9.53
CA ASN A 312 -11.56 10.33 8.74
C ASN A 312 -10.47 9.25 8.70
N TRP A 313 -9.94 8.94 7.52
CA TRP A 313 -9.01 7.82 7.34
C TRP A 313 -7.66 8.04 8.05
N GLN A 314 -7.24 9.29 8.26
CA GLN A 314 -6.04 9.66 9.02
C GLN A 314 -6.11 9.16 10.47
N SER A 315 -7.30 9.09 11.07
CA SER A 315 -7.48 8.60 12.44
C SER A 315 -7.33 7.07 12.52
N ALA A 316 -7.87 6.34 11.55
CA ALA A 316 -7.65 4.90 11.40
C ALA A 316 -6.17 4.57 11.14
N PHE A 317 -5.53 5.33 10.23
CA PHE A 317 -4.10 5.23 9.95
C PHE A 317 -3.26 5.43 11.22
N LEU A 318 -3.53 6.49 12.00
CA LEU A 318 -2.80 6.77 13.24
C LEU A 318 -3.06 5.75 14.35
N ASN A 319 -4.23 5.10 14.39
CA ASN A 319 -4.48 4.08 15.41
C ASN A 319 -3.71 2.79 15.10
N ALA A 320 -3.74 2.34 13.84
CA ALA A 320 -2.99 1.16 13.41
C ALA A 320 -1.46 1.39 13.43
N PHE A 321 -0.95 2.40 12.71
CA PHE A 321 0.48 2.69 12.63
C PHE A 321 1.04 3.44 13.86
N ARG A 322 0.34 3.43 15.01
CA ARG A 322 0.69 4.20 16.21
C ARG A 322 2.10 3.90 16.76
N ALA A 323 2.56 2.66 16.59
CA ALA A 323 3.87 2.21 17.05
C ALA A 323 5.03 2.79 16.21
N GLN A 324 4.79 3.04 14.92
CA GLN A 324 5.75 3.63 13.99
C GLN A 324 5.61 5.15 13.91
N PHE A 325 4.37 5.66 13.93
CA PHE A 325 4.02 7.07 13.70
C PHE A 325 3.04 7.59 14.77
N PRO A 326 3.54 8.14 15.90
CA PRO A 326 2.67 8.67 16.96
C PRO A 326 1.85 9.92 16.58
N ARG A 327 2.18 10.59 15.47
CA ARG A 327 1.54 11.81 14.94
C ARG A 327 1.71 11.88 13.41
N LEU A 328 0.78 12.54 12.69
CA LEU A 328 0.88 12.73 11.23
C LEU A 328 2.17 13.46 10.81
N LEU A 329 2.70 14.34 11.66
CA LEU A 329 3.98 15.02 11.42
C LEU A 329 5.17 14.04 11.30
N GLU A 330 5.15 12.91 12.01
CA GLU A 330 6.20 11.89 11.87
C GLU A 330 6.03 11.08 10.57
N VAL A 331 4.79 10.93 10.07
CA VAL A 331 4.51 10.37 8.73
C VAL A 331 5.07 11.29 7.64
N GLU A 332 4.81 12.60 7.73
CA GLU A 332 5.32 13.59 6.77
C GLU A 332 6.86 13.66 6.78
N LYS A 333 7.49 13.64 7.97
CA LYS A 333 8.97 13.54 8.08
C LYS A 333 9.52 12.26 7.45
N TRP A 334 8.93 11.11 7.78
CA TRP A 334 9.33 9.82 7.21
C TRP A 334 9.16 9.82 5.69
N TRP A 335 8.04 10.33 5.20
CA TRP A 335 7.75 10.43 3.77
C TRP A 335 8.70 11.38 3.03
N ALA A 336 9.03 12.54 3.61
CA ALA A 336 10.03 13.45 3.04
C ALA A 336 11.42 12.77 2.94
N VAL A 337 11.83 12.00 3.95
CA VAL A 337 13.06 11.19 3.90
C VAL A 337 12.95 10.11 2.81
N VAL A 338 11.84 9.37 2.74
CA VAL A 338 11.58 8.35 1.71
C VAL A 338 11.64 8.95 0.30
N LEU A 339 11.10 10.16 0.09
CA LEU A 339 11.11 10.85 -1.20
C LEU A 339 12.52 11.30 -1.61
N VAL A 340 13.20 12.08 -0.76
CA VAL A 340 14.60 12.51 -1.00
C VAL A 340 15.49 11.29 -1.24
N HIS A 341 15.22 10.21 -0.51
CA HIS A 341 15.95 8.97 -0.68
C HIS A 341 15.66 8.30 -2.04
N PHE A 342 14.39 8.10 -2.39
CA PHE A 342 13.98 7.40 -3.61
C PHE A 342 14.34 8.15 -4.90
N THR A 343 14.27 9.48 -4.90
CA THR A 343 14.70 10.29 -6.05
C THR A 343 16.22 10.42 -6.11
N GLY A 344 16.89 10.51 -4.94
CA GLY A 344 18.34 10.47 -4.79
C GLY A 344 19.00 9.13 -5.15
N GLN A 345 18.23 8.06 -5.37
CA GLN A 345 18.68 6.85 -6.06
C GLN A 345 18.77 7.07 -7.58
N ASP A 346 19.64 7.99 -7.98
CA ASP A 346 20.08 8.04 -9.36
C ASP A 346 20.87 6.74 -9.67
N PRO A 347 20.53 5.95 -10.70
CA PRO A 347 21.30 4.77 -11.09
C PRO A 347 22.76 5.10 -11.49
N THR A 348 23.08 6.36 -11.80
CA THR A 348 24.47 6.84 -11.98
C THR A 348 25.21 7.08 -10.66
N GLN A 349 24.51 7.21 -9.53
CA GLN A 349 25.06 7.34 -8.17
C GLN A 349 25.01 6.04 -7.35
N ALA A 350 24.42 4.97 -7.91
CA ALA A 350 24.51 3.64 -7.33
C ALA A 350 25.99 3.19 -7.26
N TRP A 351 26.35 2.46 -6.21
CA TRP A 351 27.67 1.85 -6.13
C TRP A 351 27.79 0.75 -7.20
N SER A 352 28.92 0.70 -7.90
CA SER A 352 29.26 -0.47 -8.70
C SER A 352 29.36 -1.71 -7.81
N VAL A 353 29.05 -2.89 -8.36
CA VAL A 353 29.05 -4.18 -7.65
C VAL A 353 30.26 -4.38 -6.72
N PRO A 354 31.53 -4.16 -7.14
CA PRO A 354 32.67 -4.28 -6.23
C PRO A 354 32.70 -3.25 -5.09
N VAL A 355 32.26 -2.00 -5.34
CA VAL A 355 32.18 -0.96 -4.29
C VAL A 355 31.06 -1.28 -3.29
N ALA A 356 29.91 -1.79 -3.77
CA ALA A 356 28.83 -2.22 -2.90
C ALA A 356 29.23 -3.42 -2.03
N LEU A 357 29.93 -4.41 -2.60
CA LEU A 357 30.49 -5.54 -1.85
C LEU A 357 31.50 -5.07 -0.79
N GLN A 358 32.38 -4.11 -1.12
CA GLN A 358 33.29 -3.51 -0.14
C GLN A 358 32.53 -2.76 0.97
N LYS A 359 31.46 -2.01 0.65
CA LYS A 359 30.71 -1.25 1.66
C LYS A 359 29.89 -2.16 2.57
N LEU A 360 29.35 -3.27 2.05
CA LEU A 360 28.79 -4.34 2.89
C LEU A 360 29.86 -4.94 3.81
N ASP A 361 31.09 -5.17 3.30
CA ASP A 361 32.22 -5.68 4.09
C ASP A 361 32.64 -4.74 5.22
N GLU A 362 32.65 -3.43 4.98
CA GLU A 362 32.92 -2.40 6.00
C GLU A 362 31.84 -2.32 7.09
N ILE A 363 30.58 -2.59 6.75
CA ILE A 363 29.42 -2.54 7.67
C ILE A 363 29.31 -3.82 8.50
N LEU A 364 29.63 -4.97 7.92
CA LEU A 364 29.68 -6.27 8.61
C LEU A 364 30.93 -6.45 9.49
N HIS A 365 31.90 -5.54 9.37
CA HIS A 365 33.09 -5.46 10.22
C HIS A 365 33.19 -4.11 10.96
N PRO A 366 32.20 -3.75 11.82
CA PRO A 366 32.15 -2.45 12.45
C PRO A 366 33.42 -2.18 13.29
N PRO A 367 34.00 -0.97 13.22
CA PRO A 367 35.15 -0.61 14.03
C PRO A 367 34.70 -0.36 15.48
N VAL A 368 35.14 -1.18 16.42
CA VAL A 368 34.79 -1.04 17.84
C VAL A 368 36.01 -1.04 18.74
N LEU A 369 35.88 -0.35 19.87
CA LEU A 369 36.90 -0.22 20.91
C LEU A 369 36.95 -1.47 21.79
N VAL A 370 38.11 -2.13 21.84
CA VAL A 370 38.37 -3.33 22.63
C VAL A 370 39.59 -3.07 23.54
N SER A 371 39.39 -3.18 24.84
CA SER A 371 40.48 -3.39 25.81
C SER A 371 40.59 -4.90 26.05
N ARG A 372 41.81 -5.44 26.11
CA ARG A 372 42.03 -6.86 26.44
C ARG A 372 41.96 -7.06 27.96
N GLU A 373 42.58 -6.17 28.72
CA GLU A 373 42.47 -6.09 30.18
C GLU A 373 41.75 -4.84 30.68
N ARG A 374 41.30 -4.85 31.94
CA ARG A 374 40.61 -3.71 32.58
C ARG A 374 41.51 -2.49 32.79
N LYS A 375 42.83 -2.62 32.60
CA LYS A 375 43.82 -1.54 32.65
C LYS A 375 44.30 -1.09 31.25
N ASP A 376 43.94 -1.81 30.18
CA ASP A 376 44.41 -1.50 28.83
C ASP A 376 43.66 -0.32 28.21
N MET A 377 44.41 0.54 27.54
CA MET A 377 43.85 1.58 26.68
C MET A 377 43.08 0.93 25.51
N PRO A 378 41.79 1.25 25.30
CA PRO A 378 40.96 0.57 24.32
C PRO A 378 41.44 0.82 22.88
N GLN A 379 41.76 -0.25 22.15
CA GLN A 379 42.22 -0.19 20.77
C GLN A 379 41.05 -0.36 19.79
N ARG A 380 41.11 0.28 18.61
CA ARG A 380 40.12 0.09 17.55
C ARG A 380 40.39 -1.22 16.81
N ALA A 381 39.53 -2.22 17.00
CA ALA A 381 39.52 -3.45 16.22
C ALA A 381 38.34 -3.43 15.23
N LYS A 382 38.51 -4.05 14.07
CA LYS A 382 37.38 -4.50 13.24
C LYS A 382 37.05 -5.93 13.66
N LEU A 383 35.84 -6.16 14.16
CA LEU A 383 35.33 -7.50 14.51
C LEU A 383 34.17 -7.82 13.58
N SER A 384 34.00 -9.08 13.20
CA SER A 384 32.82 -9.49 12.43
C SER A 384 31.56 -9.47 13.29
N VAL A 385 30.40 -9.29 12.65
CA VAL A 385 29.09 -9.42 13.30
C VAL A 385 28.95 -10.76 14.03
N GLN A 386 29.50 -11.85 13.48
CA GLN A 386 29.50 -13.17 14.13
C GLN A 386 30.31 -13.20 15.42
N GLN A 387 31.54 -12.66 15.44
CA GLN A 387 32.37 -12.55 16.65
C GLN A 387 31.67 -11.71 17.73
N ILE A 388 31.00 -10.63 17.33
CA ILE A 388 30.18 -9.82 18.23
C ILE A 388 29.02 -10.66 18.80
N ILE A 389 28.35 -11.47 17.98
CA ILE A 389 27.22 -12.34 18.39
C ILE A 389 27.65 -13.52 19.28
N SER A 390 28.87 -14.05 19.14
CA SER A 390 29.39 -15.14 19.98
C SER A 390 30.03 -14.66 21.28
N ASP A 391 30.87 -13.62 21.24
CA ASP A 391 31.86 -13.38 22.31
C ASP A 391 31.43 -12.30 23.31
N TRP A 392 30.43 -11.48 22.98
CA TRP A 392 30.07 -10.27 23.75
C TRP A 392 28.82 -10.44 24.63
N HIS A 393 28.73 -9.67 25.71
CA HIS A 393 27.50 -9.60 26.51
C HIS A 393 26.37 -8.89 25.74
N TYR A 394 25.15 -9.44 25.82
CA TYR A 394 24.01 -9.06 24.97
C TYR A 394 23.66 -7.56 24.98
N LEU A 395 23.76 -6.86 26.11
CA LEU A 395 23.51 -5.42 26.17
C LEU A 395 24.46 -4.62 25.25
N ARG A 396 25.71 -5.07 25.12
CA ARG A 396 26.70 -4.47 24.22
C ARG A 396 26.45 -4.87 22.76
N GLN A 397 26.14 -6.15 22.53
CA GLN A 397 25.71 -6.66 21.21
C GLN A 397 24.54 -5.84 20.65
N ARG A 398 23.47 -5.66 21.42
CA ARG A 398 22.24 -4.98 21.00
C ARG A 398 22.47 -3.53 20.54
N ILE A 399 23.44 -2.83 21.12
CA ILE A 399 23.81 -1.47 20.70
C ILE A 399 24.54 -1.52 19.35
N THR A 400 25.62 -2.31 19.24
CA THR A 400 26.41 -2.40 18.01
C THR A 400 25.60 -2.96 16.84
N LEU A 401 24.82 -4.03 17.06
CA LEU A 401 24.00 -4.68 16.04
C LEU A 401 22.86 -3.79 15.55
N LYS A 402 22.23 -2.98 16.41
CA LYS A 402 21.27 -1.96 15.94
C LYS A 402 21.93 -0.89 15.08
N GLY A 403 23.18 -0.52 15.38
CA GLY A 403 24.01 0.30 14.51
C GLY A 403 24.25 -0.35 13.14
N VAL A 404 24.61 -1.65 13.11
CA VAL A 404 24.81 -2.41 11.87
C VAL A 404 23.52 -2.54 11.06
N THR A 405 22.36 -2.85 11.65
CA THR A 405 21.09 -2.92 10.90
C THR A 405 20.69 -1.58 10.32
N SER A 406 20.91 -0.47 11.04
CA SER A 406 20.71 0.88 10.52
C SER A 406 21.66 1.22 9.37
N GLN A 407 22.93 0.80 9.45
CA GLN A 407 23.90 0.99 8.36
C GLN A 407 23.57 0.12 7.15
N LEU A 408 23.12 -1.14 7.34
CA LEU A 408 22.65 -2.00 6.25
C LEU A 408 21.40 -1.41 5.57
N LEU A 409 20.47 -0.84 6.34
CA LEU A 409 19.30 -0.13 5.79
C LEU A 409 19.71 1.08 4.93
N VAL A 410 20.71 1.86 5.37
CA VAL A 410 21.26 2.99 4.60
C VAL A 410 22.10 2.51 3.40
N ALA A 411 22.81 1.38 3.50
CA ALA A 411 23.65 0.85 2.43
C ALA A 411 22.86 0.18 1.31
N ARG A 412 21.79 -0.58 1.67
CA ARG A 412 20.75 -1.11 0.76
C ARG A 412 20.38 -0.11 -0.32
N PHE A 413 20.33 1.17 0.05
CA PHE A 413 19.95 2.23 -0.84
C PHE A 413 20.96 2.62 -1.93
N LYS A 414 22.26 2.38 -1.76
CA LYS A 414 23.27 2.58 -2.82
C LYS A 414 23.75 1.26 -3.43
N THR A 415 23.32 0.13 -2.88
CA THR A 415 23.57 -1.21 -3.37
C THR A 415 22.80 -1.49 -4.69
N PRO A 416 23.46 -2.05 -5.73
CA PRO A 416 22.80 -2.38 -7.00
C PRO A 416 21.79 -3.54 -6.83
N PRO A 417 20.79 -3.68 -7.73
CA PRO A 417 19.65 -4.59 -7.54
C PRO A 417 20.05 -6.06 -7.34
N GLU A 418 21.14 -6.50 -7.95
CA GLU A 418 21.72 -7.86 -7.82
C GLU A 418 22.15 -8.20 -6.39
N LEU A 419 22.48 -7.19 -5.57
CA LEU A 419 22.98 -7.33 -4.21
C LEU A 419 21.94 -6.89 -3.15
N LEU A 420 20.76 -6.41 -3.56
CA LEU A 420 19.71 -5.98 -2.63
C LEU A 420 19.19 -7.13 -1.75
N SER A 421 18.99 -8.31 -2.34
CA SER A 421 18.56 -9.52 -1.63
C SER A 421 19.58 -9.91 -0.55
N LEU A 422 20.87 -9.91 -0.89
CA LEU A 422 21.95 -10.19 0.05
C LEU A 422 21.95 -9.18 1.21
N ALA A 423 21.84 -7.89 0.93
CA ALA A 423 21.83 -6.83 1.94
C ALA A 423 20.61 -6.90 2.88
N ASP A 424 19.41 -7.17 2.35
CA ASP A 424 18.21 -7.40 3.15
C ASP A 424 18.29 -8.73 3.94
N ASP A 425 18.85 -9.81 3.39
CA ASP A 425 19.02 -11.09 4.09
C ASP A 425 19.93 -10.96 5.33
N TYR A 426 21.05 -10.22 5.23
CA TYR A 426 21.89 -9.89 6.39
C TYR A 426 21.09 -9.10 7.43
N ARG A 427 20.38 -8.05 7.00
CA ARG A 427 19.59 -7.18 7.88
C ARG A 427 18.50 -7.96 8.61
N VAL A 428 17.71 -8.76 7.88
CA VAL A 428 16.64 -9.62 8.40
C VAL A 428 17.19 -10.70 9.33
N THR A 429 18.37 -11.26 9.06
CA THR A 429 19.02 -12.24 9.95
C THR A 429 19.38 -11.60 11.30
N ILE A 430 19.98 -10.40 11.29
CA ILE A 430 20.37 -9.68 12.51
C ILE A 430 19.14 -9.16 13.27
N GLU A 431 18.14 -8.60 12.59
CA GLU A 431 16.88 -8.16 13.20
C GLU A 431 16.13 -9.33 13.85
N ASN A 432 16.04 -10.49 13.18
CA ASN A 432 15.43 -11.69 13.76
C ASN A 432 16.19 -12.23 14.97
N TYR A 433 17.53 -12.21 14.95
CA TYR A 433 18.35 -12.56 16.12
C TYR A 433 18.06 -11.62 17.29
N LEU A 434 18.08 -10.31 17.06
CA LEU A 434 17.82 -9.30 18.09
C LEU A 434 16.42 -9.45 18.68
N ASN A 435 15.38 -9.56 17.84
CA ASN A 435 13.99 -9.68 18.27
C ASN A 435 13.75 -10.95 19.09
N LYS A 436 14.28 -12.11 18.66
CA LYS A 436 14.20 -13.36 19.44
C LYS A 436 14.98 -13.26 20.74
N ARG A 437 16.14 -12.59 20.75
CA ARG A 437 17.01 -12.50 21.93
C ARG A 437 16.50 -11.49 22.98
N ASP A 438 15.84 -10.41 22.58
CA ASP A 438 15.13 -9.48 23.49
C ASP A 438 13.93 -10.18 24.20
N GLN A 439 13.40 -11.28 23.64
CA GLN A 439 12.32 -12.09 24.25
C GLN A 439 12.84 -13.16 25.23
N VAL A 440 14.12 -13.55 25.17
CA VAL A 440 14.71 -14.58 26.06
C VAL A 440 14.79 -14.02 27.49
N GLY A 441 13.97 -14.59 28.37
CA GLY A 441 13.86 -14.20 29.78
C GLY A 441 12.59 -13.41 30.12
N VAL A 442 11.92 -12.80 29.13
CA VAL A 442 10.59 -12.18 29.31
C VAL A 442 9.50 -13.26 29.19
N SER A 443 9.65 -14.16 28.23
CA SER A 443 8.74 -15.30 28.02
C SER A 443 8.88 -16.35 29.14
N ARG A 444 8.09 -16.23 30.21
CA ARG A 444 7.71 -17.40 31.02
C ARG A 444 7.06 -18.41 30.07
N SER A 445 7.64 -19.61 29.99
CA SER A 445 7.28 -20.61 28.96
C SER A 445 5.79 -20.93 28.98
N LEU A 446 5.10 -20.70 27.86
CA LEU A 446 3.77 -21.24 27.61
C LEU A 446 3.80 -22.77 27.75
N PRO A 447 2.80 -23.39 28.42
CA PRO A 447 2.78 -24.84 28.61
C PRO A 447 2.92 -25.61 27.29
N GLY A 448 3.88 -26.54 27.24
CA GLY A 448 4.12 -27.42 26.08
C GLY A 448 5.20 -26.95 25.08
N LEU A 449 5.69 -25.71 25.16
CA LEU A 449 6.82 -25.25 24.32
C LEU A 449 8.16 -25.34 25.06
N PRO A 450 9.23 -25.85 24.42
CA PRO A 450 10.56 -25.89 25.04
C PRO A 450 11.11 -24.46 25.25
N PRO A 451 11.85 -24.20 26.34
CA PRO A 451 12.39 -22.88 26.62
C PRO A 451 13.40 -22.45 25.55
N MET A 452 13.26 -21.24 25.01
CA MET A 452 14.20 -20.69 24.03
C MET A 452 15.60 -20.55 24.63
N ARG A 453 16.50 -21.48 24.28
CA ARG A 453 17.89 -21.45 24.75
C ARG A 453 18.69 -20.39 24.00
N ALA A 454 19.27 -19.48 24.77
CA ALA A 454 20.14 -18.39 24.31
C ALA A 454 21.21 -18.86 23.31
N ASP A 455 21.82 -20.02 23.56
CA ASP A 455 22.98 -20.53 22.82
C ASP A 455 22.59 -21.12 21.46
N LEU A 456 21.35 -21.63 21.33
CA LEU A 456 20.83 -22.10 20.04
C LEU A 456 20.59 -20.90 19.11
N LEU A 457 19.97 -19.83 19.61
CA LEU A 457 19.78 -18.59 18.84
C LEU A 457 21.10 -17.97 18.36
N VAL A 458 22.17 -18.08 19.15
CA VAL A 458 23.53 -17.66 18.75
C VAL A 458 24.07 -18.55 17.63
N ARG A 459 23.98 -19.88 17.77
CA ARG A 459 24.45 -20.84 16.75
C ARG A 459 23.69 -20.69 15.43
N ASP A 460 22.36 -20.58 15.48
CA ASP A 460 21.51 -20.43 14.30
C ASP A 460 21.82 -19.12 13.55
N ALA A 461 21.98 -18.01 14.28
CA ALA A 461 22.31 -16.71 13.68
C ALA A 461 23.72 -16.70 13.08
N VAL A 462 24.73 -17.22 13.79
CA VAL A 462 26.11 -17.33 13.27
C VAL A 462 26.16 -18.24 12.04
N LYS A 463 25.46 -19.39 12.06
CA LYS A 463 25.36 -20.27 10.89
C LYS A 463 24.77 -19.53 9.68
N ARG A 464 23.63 -18.85 9.85
CA ARG A 464 22.98 -18.13 8.74
C ARG A 464 23.84 -16.97 8.22
N LEU A 465 24.56 -16.27 9.08
CA LEU A 465 25.50 -15.22 8.66
C LEU A 465 26.68 -15.80 7.87
N ASN A 466 27.20 -16.98 8.25
CA ASN A 466 28.26 -17.66 7.49
C ASN A 466 27.78 -18.11 6.10
N GLU A 467 26.56 -18.67 6.00
CA GLU A 467 25.93 -18.98 4.70
C GLU A 467 25.82 -17.73 3.80
N LEU A 468 25.55 -16.56 4.37
CA LEU A 468 25.51 -15.29 3.64
C LEU A 468 26.91 -14.77 3.28
N ASP A 469 27.94 -15.06 4.09
CA ASP A 469 29.33 -14.73 3.78
C ASP A 469 29.90 -15.59 2.65
N GLU A 470 29.54 -16.87 2.57
CA GLU A 470 29.87 -17.74 1.43
C GLU A 470 29.23 -17.22 0.13
N ASN A 471 27.96 -16.82 0.17
CA ASN A 471 27.28 -16.17 -0.96
C ASN A 471 27.90 -14.81 -1.33
N ARG A 472 28.36 -14.03 -0.34
CA ARG A 472 29.06 -12.76 -0.55
C ARG A 472 30.45 -12.96 -1.17
N ALA A 473 31.14 -14.03 -0.81
CA ALA A 473 32.44 -14.41 -1.36
C ALA A 473 32.33 -14.92 -2.80
N SER A 474 31.34 -15.75 -3.12
CA SER A 474 31.12 -16.22 -4.50
C SER A 474 30.76 -15.07 -5.44
N LEU A 475 29.85 -14.17 -5.03
CA LEU A 475 29.51 -12.96 -5.78
C LEU A 475 30.73 -12.03 -5.98
N ARG A 476 31.65 -11.96 -5.00
CA ARG A 476 32.91 -11.20 -5.10
C ARG A 476 33.92 -11.85 -6.06
N ALA A 477 33.92 -13.18 -6.18
CA ALA A 477 34.75 -13.90 -7.15
C ALA A 477 34.20 -13.73 -8.59
N THR A 478 32.89 -13.84 -8.79
CA THR A 478 32.24 -13.64 -10.10
C THR A 478 32.39 -12.20 -10.62
N ASN A 479 32.40 -11.21 -9.73
CA ASN A 479 32.48 -9.78 -10.07
C ASN A 479 33.87 -9.16 -9.81
N ALA A 480 34.92 -9.98 -9.78
CA ALA A 480 36.29 -9.47 -9.74
C ALA A 480 36.62 -8.75 -11.06
N PRO A 481 37.26 -7.57 -11.04
CA PRO A 481 37.72 -6.93 -12.26
C PRO A 481 38.78 -7.81 -12.95
N PRO A 482 38.86 -7.81 -14.30
CA PRO A 482 39.89 -8.56 -15.00
C PRO A 482 41.28 -8.09 -14.54
N VAL A 483 42.14 -9.05 -14.19
CA VAL A 483 43.50 -8.76 -13.75
C VAL A 483 44.26 -8.17 -14.94
N ASN A 484 44.66 -6.90 -14.84
CA ASN A 484 45.53 -6.27 -15.82
C ASN A 484 46.87 -7.02 -15.86
N THR A 485 47.06 -7.86 -16.87
CA THR A 485 48.36 -8.41 -17.26
C THR A 485 49.20 -7.29 -17.85
N LEU A 486 49.74 -6.43 -16.98
CA LEU A 486 50.64 -5.35 -17.35
C LEU A 486 51.89 -5.93 -18.02
N ALA A 487 52.25 -5.31 -19.15
CA ALA A 487 53.22 -5.84 -20.11
C ALA A 487 54.56 -6.24 -19.48
N THR A 488 55.04 -7.42 -19.87
CA THR A 488 56.46 -7.78 -19.76
C THR A 488 57.28 -6.72 -20.51
N PRO A 489 58.24 -6.02 -19.87
CA PRO A 489 59.14 -5.15 -20.59
C PRO A 489 60.07 -6.00 -21.45
N ALA A 490 60.04 -5.79 -22.78
CA ALA A 490 61.05 -6.31 -23.68
C ALA A 490 62.42 -5.67 -23.38
N ARG A 491 63.50 -6.39 -23.68
CA ARG A 491 64.88 -6.04 -23.35
C ARG A 491 65.80 -6.29 -24.54
#